data_AF-A0A151CJ61-F1
#
_entry.id   AF-A0A151CJ61-F1
#
_cell.length_a   1.000
_cell.length_b   1.000
_cell.length_c   1.000
_cell.angle_alpha   90.00
_cell.angle_beta   90.00
_cell.angle_gamma   90.00
#
_symmetry.space_group_name_H-M   'P 1'
#
loop_
_entity.id
_entity.type
_entity.pdbx_description
1 polymer ?
#
loop_
_entity_poly.entity_id
_entity_poly.type
_entity_poly.pdbx_seq_one_letter_code
_entity_poly.pdbx_strand_id
1 'polypeptide(L)'
;MPKLSNHTEDKVPEIQSNDSCEFDFEDALGDVLNKRYDQERRAAELLSEQFDTSDLPEEEYNTLFTQMFDKVRAEDEAVDLQKKRSLRRIKTLRTQEEIKSAVDAGYKILKQKVIPSKEIRITEFRIRNIFTGKRNIVLYSFDALSLGTKWYEIVRKVTYYPYSFPSNVAAYLLPNDLQVGERVILEDLIEDIVGESHAWGTYRLDSAEAVWNGEKFEIDCNSYKVRITFG
;
A
#
# COMPACT_ATOMS: atom_id res chain seq x y z
N MET A 1 -27.91 52.82 14.21
CA MET A 1 -27.56 51.58 13.50
C MET A 1 -26.14 51.16 13.91
N PRO A 2 -25.91 49.91 14.31
CA PRO A 2 -24.68 49.47 14.94
C PRO A 2 -23.57 49.22 13.92
N LYS A 3 -22.32 49.49 14.33
CA LYS A 3 -21.09 49.25 13.57
C LYS A 3 -20.80 47.74 13.56
N LEU A 4 -20.68 47.16 12.36
CA LEU A 4 -20.20 45.79 12.16
C LEU A 4 -18.71 45.72 12.53
N SER A 5 -18.38 44.78 13.42
CA SER A 5 -17.03 44.45 13.82
C SER A 5 -16.30 43.68 12.72
N ASN A 6 -15.04 44.05 12.48
CA ASN A 6 -14.11 43.31 11.63
C ASN A 6 -13.93 41.88 12.15
N HIS A 7 -14.36 40.89 11.37
CA HIS A 7 -13.89 39.52 11.52
C HIS A 7 -12.46 39.44 10.97
N THR A 8 -11.53 39.05 11.83
CA THR A 8 -10.20 38.59 11.48
C THR A 8 -10.30 37.37 10.57
N GLU A 9 -9.80 37.51 9.35
CA GLU A 9 -9.51 36.39 8.45
C GLU A 9 -8.43 35.52 9.11
N ASP A 10 -8.82 34.34 9.59
CA ASP A 10 -7.87 33.28 9.92
C ASP A 10 -7.17 32.87 8.63
N LYS A 11 -5.91 33.31 8.48
CA LYS A 11 -5.00 32.84 7.44
C LYS A 11 -4.80 31.33 7.62
N VAL A 12 -5.48 30.56 6.78
CA VAL A 12 -5.18 29.14 6.58
C VAL A 12 -3.76 29.07 6.01
N PRO A 13 -2.80 28.37 6.65
CA PRO A 13 -1.47 28.21 6.09
C PRO A 13 -1.55 27.42 4.78
N GLU A 14 -0.82 27.91 3.78
CA GLU A 14 -0.55 27.25 2.51
C GLU A 14 0.25 25.98 2.80
N ILE A 15 -0.37 24.81 2.64
CA ILE A 15 0.29 23.51 2.88
C ILE A 15 0.90 23.05 1.56
N GLN A 16 2.23 22.94 1.57
CA GLN A 16 3.05 22.39 0.50
C GLN A 16 2.59 20.97 0.13
N SER A 17 2.66 20.64 -1.16
CA SER A 17 2.49 19.26 -1.61
C SER A 17 3.46 18.35 -0.87
N ASN A 18 2.97 17.20 -0.38
CA ASN A 18 3.85 16.17 0.15
C ASN A 18 4.62 15.55 -1.02
N ASP A 19 5.77 16.14 -1.34
CA ASP A 19 6.76 15.64 -2.30
C ASP A 19 7.57 14.43 -1.73
N SER A 20 7.08 13.77 -0.67
CA SER A 20 7.88 12.83 0.14
C SER A 20 7.90 11.38 -0.37
N CYS A 21 7.15 11.04 -1.41
CA CYS A 21 7.19 9.72 -2.05
C CYS A 21 7.28 9.85 -3.56
N GLU A 22 8.31 10.55 -4.04
CA GLU A 22 8.77 10.34 -5.42
C GLU A 22 9.37 8.92 -5.46
N PHE A 23 8.75 8.02 -6.24
CA PHE A 23 9.16 6.62 -6.31
C PHE A 23 10.52 6.51 -6.99
N ASP A 24 11.59 6.43 -6.18
CA ASP A 24 12.93 6.19 -6.72
C ASP A 24 13.11 4.70 -7.04
N PHE A 25 12.88 4.38 -8.32
CA PHE A 25 12.87 3.01 -8.83
C PHE A 25 14.23 2.31 -8.66
N GLU A 26 15.33 3.08 -8.65
CA GLU A 26 16.70 2.56 -8.64
C GLU A 26 17.12 2.08 -7.24
N ASP A 27 16.89 2.88 -6.19
CA ASP A 27 17.16 2.50 -4.79
C ASP A 27 16.30 1.31 -4.36
N ALA A 28 15.02 1.32 -4.77
CA ALA A 28 14.08 0.26 -4.50
C ALA A 28 14.45 -1.09 -5.13
N LEU A 29 15.16 -1.08 -6.28
CA LEU A 29 15.66 -2.27 -6.94
C LEU A 29 16.94 -2.80 -6.26
N GLY A 30 17.83 -1.90 -5.85
CA GLY A 30 19.09 -2.24 -5.19
C GLY A 30 18.87 -3.09 -3.94
N ASP A 31 17.97 -2.66 -3.05
CA ASP A 31 17.65 -3.39 -1.82
C ASP A 31 17.02 -4.77 -2.08
N VAL A 32 16.17 -4.88 -3.10
CA VAL A 32 15.49 -6.13 -3.46
C VAL A 32 16.48 -7.13 -4.07
N LEU A 33 17.38 -6.66 -4.92
CA LEU A 33 18.42 -7.49 -5.54
C LEU A 33 19.43 -7.97 -4.49
N ASN A 34 19.84 -7.10 -3.57
CA ASN A 34 20.74 -7.46 -2.47
C ASN A 34 20.09 -8.51 -1.54
N LYS A 35 18.84 -8.30 -1.14
CA LYS A 35 18.11 -9.27 -0.31
C LYS A 35 17.97 -10.62 -1.00
N ARG A 36 17.64 -10.63 -2.29
CA ARG A 36 17.53 -11.88 -3.07
C ARG A 36 18.88 -12.59 -3.15
N TYR A 37 19.96 -11.86 -3.43
CA TYR A 37 21.30 -12.43 -3.49
C TYR A 37 21.72 -13.07 -2.16
N ASP A 38 21.45 -12.40 -1.03
CA ASP A 38 21.71 -12.97 0.29
C ASP A 38 20.90 -14.24 0.57
N GLN A 39 19.64 -14.27 0.15
CA GLN A 39 18.78 -15.46 0.27
C GLN A 39 19.27 -16.61 -0.60
N GLU A 40 19.68 -16.34 -1.84
CA GLU A 40 20.25 -17.35 -2.76
C GLU A 40 21.55 -17.92 -2.20
N ARG A 41 22.44 -17.07 -1.65
CA ARG A 41 23.67 -17.51 -0.99
C ARG A 41 23.39 -18.41 0.21
N ARG A 42 22.50 -17.98 1.12
CA ARG A 42 22.14 -18.76 2.32
C ARG A 42 21.48 -20.09 1.97
N ALA A 43 20.66 -20.12 0.91
CA ALA A 43 20.08 -21.35 0.39
C ALA A 43 21.14 -22.31 -0.16
N ALA A 44 22.13 -21.80 -0.90
CA ALA A 44 23.25 -22.60 -1.41
C ALA A 44 24.11 -23.20 -0.27
N GLU A 45 24.41 -22.39 0.76
CA GLU A 45 25.12 -22.84 1.96
C GLU A 45 24.38 -23.97 2.66
N LEU A 46 23.09 -23.77 2.98
CA LEU A 46 22.25 -24.79 3.62
C LEU A 46 22.12 -26.08 2.80
N LEU A 47 22.10 -25.96 1.47
CA LEU A 47 22.05 -27.11 0.58
C LEU A 47 23.35 -27.91 0.64
N SER A 48 24.50 -27.24 0.60
CA SER A 48 25.82 -27.88 0.70
C SER A 48 26.11 -28.49 2.07
N GLU A 49 25.46 -28.00 3.13
CA GLU A 49 25.55 -28.59 4.47
C GLU A 49 24.71 -29.87 4.60
N GLN A 50 23.59 -29.96 3.88
CA GLN A 50 22.65 -31.08 4.00
C GLN A 50 22.88 -32.19 2.97
N PHE A 51 23.47 -31.87 1.83
CA PHE A 51 23.65 -32.78 0.71
C PHE A 51 25.07 -32.67 0.14
N ASP A 52 25.63 -33.80 -0.30
CA ASP A 52 26.82 -33.78 -1.14
C ASP A 52 26.41 -33.35 -2.56
N THR A 53 26.64 -32.08 -2.86
CA THR A 53 26.19 -31.46 -4.11
C THR A 53 27.11 -31.77 -5.30
N SER A 54 28.27 -32.40 -5.06
CA SER A 54 29.28 -32.63 -6.10
C SER A 54 28.88 -33.68 -7.14
N ASP A 55 27.99 -34.59 -6.78
CA ASP A 55 27.53 -35.72 -7.62
C ASP A 55 26.03 -35.65 -7.98
N LEU A 56 25.34 -34.56 -7.65
CA LEU A 56 23.90 -34.43 -7.93
C LEU A 56 23.64 -34.13 -9.42
N PRO A 57 22.67 -34.82 -10.05
CA PRO A 57 22.15 -34.40 -11.34
C PRO A 57 21.59 -32.98 -11.27
N GLU A 58 21.78 -32.21 -12.35
CA GLU A 58 21.41 -30.79 -12.40
C GLU A 58 19.92 -30.54 -12.06
N GLU A 59 19.01 -31.38 -12.54
CA GLU A 59 17.57 -31.27 -12.23
C GLU A 59 17.27 -31.47 -10.73
N GLU A 60 17.98 -32.41 -10.09
CA GLU A 60 17.82 -32.71 -8.67
C GLU A 60 18.39 -31.58 -7.82
N TYR A 61 19.57 -31.06 -8.18
CA TYR A 61 20.17 -29.88 -7.57
C TYR A 61 19.23 -28.67 -7.65
N ASN A 62 18.69 -28.36 -8.84
CA ASN A 62 17.80 -27.21 -9.04
C ASN A 62 16.51 -27.33 -8.22
N THR A 63 15.98 -28.55 -8.10
CA THR A 63 14.79 -28.81 -7.28
C THR A 63 15.06 -28.57 -5.81
N LEU A 64 16.15 -29.15 -5.27
CA LEU A 64 16.53 -28.99 -3.87
C LEU A 64 16.92 -27.55 -3.53
N PHE A 65 17.64 -26.88 -4.44
CA PHE A 65 17.97 -25.46 -4.31
C PHE A 65 16.71 -24.60 -4.23
N THR A 66 15.73 -24.82 -5.11
CA THR A 66 14.45 -24.10 -5.08
C THR A 66 13.73 -24.30 -3.74
N GLN A 67 13.68 -25.54 -3.23
CA GLN A 67 13.08 -25.84 -1.93
C GLN A 67 13.80 -25.12 -0.77
N MET A 68 15.14 -25.11 -0.77
CA MET A 68 15.90 -24.38 0.25
C MET A 68 15.73 -22.87 0.13
N PHE A 69 15.71 -22.34 -1.09
CA PHE A 69 15.48 -20.93 -1.33
C PHE A 69 14.09 -20.48 -0.83
N ASP A 70 13.05 -21.25 -1.13
CA ASP A 70 11.70 -20.98 -0.62
C ASP A 70 11.63 -21.05 0.90
N LYS A 71 12.35 -21.99 1.52
CA LYS A 71 12.45 -22.09 2.98
C LYS A 71 13.12 -20.85 3.58
N VAL A 72 14.29 -20.44 3.08
CA VAL A 72 15.02 -19.25 3.57
C VAL A 72 14.15 -18.00 3.42
N ARG A 73 13.48 -17.86 2.27
CA ARG A 73 12.54 -16.77 2.02
C ARG A 73 11.41 -16.74 3.04
N ALA A 74 10.78 -17.88 3.31
CA ALA A 74 9.70 -17.98 4.28
C ALA A 74 10.18 -17.67 5.72
N GLU A 75 11.40 -18.06 6.09
CA GLU A 75 12.01 -17.70 7.37
C GLU A 75 12.20 -16.18 7.50
N ASP A 76 12.78 -15.53 6.48
CA ASP A 76 12.99 -14.08 6.47
C ASP A 76 11.65 -13.31 6.54
N GLU A 77 10.64 -13.77 5.81
CA GLU A 77 9.28 -13.21 5.84
C GLU A 77 8.63 -13.37 7.22
N ALA A 78 8.84 -14.51 7.90
CA ALA A 78 8.33 -14.76 9.23
C ALA A 78 8.99 -13.83 10.28
N VAL A 79 10.31 -13.61 10.16
CA VAL A 79 11.05 -12.67 11.02
C VAL A 79 10.55 -11.24 10.82
N ASP A 80 10.36 -10.81 9.57
CA ASP A 80 9.80 -9.48 9.27
C ASP A 80 8.38 -9.32 9.82
N LEU A 81 7.53 -10.33 9.65
CA LEU A 81 6.18 -10.31 10.18
C LEU A 81 6.16 -10.27 11.72
N GLN A 82 7.05 -11.00 12.38
CA GLN A 82 7.19 -10.95 13.84
C GLN A 82 7.64 -9.57 14.32
N LYS A 83 8.61 -8.95 13.63
CA LYS A 83 9.04 -7.57 13.90
C LYS A 83 7.87 -6.61 13.74
N LYS A 84 7.12 -6.68 12.63
CA LYS A 84 5.93 -5.85 12.38
C LYS A 84 4.83 -6.04 13.42
N ARG A 85 4.64 -7.27 13.93
CA ARG A 85 3.68 -7.56 15.01
C ARG A 85 4.06 -6.92 16.35
N SER A 86 5.36 -6.68 16.59
CA SER A 86 5.84 -6.02 17.80
C SER A 86 5.70 -4.50 17.76
N LEU A 87 5.46 -3.91 16.58
CA LEU A 87 5.27 -2.48 16.42
C LEU A 87 3.89 -2.04 16.93
N ARG A 88 3.87 -0.87 17.56
CA ARG A 88 2.64 -0.21 18.00
C ARG A 88 1.79 0.16 16.80
N ARG A 89 0.47 0.03 16.94
CA ARG A 89 -0.51 0.35 15.90
C ARG A 89 -1.21 1.68 16.20
N ILE A 90 -1.23 2.56 15.21
CA ILE A 90 -1.90 3.86 15.25
C ILE A 90 -3.20 3.75 14.47
N LYS A 91 -4.30 4.10 15.13
CA LYS A 91 -5.64 4.06 14.55
C LYS A 91 -5.96 5.34 13.79
N THR A 92 -6.81 5.20 12.78
CA THR A 92 -7.32 6.32 12.00
C THR A 92 -8.80 6.54 12.30
N LEU A 93 -9.15 7.80 12.54
CA LEU A 93 -10.50 8.29 12.76
C LEU A 93 -10.99 8.89 11.44
N ARG A 94 -12.05 8.35 10.85
CA ARG A 94 -12.53 8.68 9.49
C ARG A 94 -13.79 9.55 9.49
N THR A 95 -14.43 9.71 10.64
CA THR A 95 -15.66 10.50 10.79
C THR A 95 -15.46 11.68 11.75
N GLN A 96 -16.31 12.69 11.62
CA GLN A 96 -16.28 13.84 12.52
C GLN A 96 -16.66 13.44 13.94
N GLU A 97 -17.57 12.46 14.08
CA GLU A 97 -18.01 11.91 15.34
C GLU A 97 -16.88 11.20 16.07
N GLU A 98 -16.11 10.33 15.39
CA GLU A 98 -14.95 9.65 15.97
C GLU A 98 -13.89 10.65 16.44
N ILE A 99 -13.57 11.64 15.60
CA ILE A 99 -12.62 12.71 15.93
C ILE A 99 -13.09 13.46 17.18
N LYS A 100 -14.37 13.86 17.22
CA LYS A 100 -14.94 14.59 18.35
C LYS A 100 -14.90 13.73 19.62
N SER A 101 -15.33 12.48 19.57
CA SER A 101 -15.30 11.59 20.73
C SER A 101 -13.88 11.36 21.27
N ALA A 102 -12.88 11.27 20.40
CA ALA A 102 -11.48 11.16 20.83
C ALA A 102 -11.00 12.43 21.56
N VAL A 103 -11.32 13.61 21.01
CA VAL A 103 -10.96 14.90 21.63
C VAL A 103 -11.69 15.09 22.96
N ASP A 104 -12.99 14.79 23.02
CA ASP A 104 -13.81 14.90 24.23
C ASP A 104 -13.30 13.94 25.34
N ALA A 105 -12.74 12.80 24.95
CA ALA A 105 -12.08 11.86 25.87
C ALA A 105 -10.63 12.23 26.22
N GLY A 106 -10.10 13.35 25.71
CA GLY A 106 -8.77 13.88 26.03
C GLY A 106 -7.62 13.24 25.27
N TYR A 107 -7.88 12.52 24.17
CA TYR A 107 -6.83 11.97 23.32
C TYR A 107 -6.19 13.04 22.43
N LYS A 108 -4.88 12.89 22.17
CA LYS A 108 -4.18 13.66 21.15
C LYS A 108 -4.47 13.08 19.77
N ILE A 109 -4.60 13.94 18.77
CA ILE A 109 -4.87 13.54 17.39
C ILE A 109 -4.00 14.33 16.41
N LEU A 110 -3.65 13.70 15.29
CA LEU A 110 -3.06 14.38 14.13
C LEU A 110 -4.10 14.45 13.01
N LYS A 111 -4.76 15.61 12.89
CA LYS A 111 -5.80 15.85 11.90
C LYS A 111 -5.20 16.15 10.53
N GLN A 112 -5.76 15.56 9.48
CA GLN A 112 -5.34 15.76 8.10
C GLN A 112 -6.54 15.83 7.15
N LYS A 113 -6.32 16.47 6.00
CA LYS A 113 -7.28 16.45 4.89
C LYS A 113 -7.07 15.18 4.07
N VAL A 114 -8.18 14.56 3.66
CA VAL A 114 -8.16 13.48 2.69
C VAL A 114 -8.16 14.10 1.30
N ILE A 115 -7.05 13.94 0.57
CA ILE A 115 -6.89 14.49 -0.78
C ILE A 115 -6.73 13.30 -1.74
N PRO A 116 -7.74 12.98 -2.57
CA PRO A 116 -7.62 11.93 -3.56
C PRO A 116 -6.49 12.23 -4.54
N SER A 117 -5.62 11.26 -4.74
CA SER A 117 -4.55 11.29 -5.72
C SER A 117 -5.14 11.12 -7.11
N LYS A 118 -4.60 11.91 -8.05
CA LYS A 118 -4.92 11.73 -9.45
C LYS A 118 -4.29 10.46 -10.01
N GLU A 119 -3.32 9.84 -9.37
CA GLU A 119 -2.62 8.66 -9.86
C GLU A 119 -3.39 7.36 -9.57
N ILE A 120 -4.17 7.36 -8.48
CA ILE A 120 -4.99 6.23 -8.07
C ILE A 120 -6.26 6.22 -8.91
N ARG A 121 -6.38 5.21 -9.77
CA ARG A 121 -7.51 5.06 -10.69
C ARG A 121 -7.66 3.61 -11.09
N ILE A 122 -8.90 3.16 -11.14
CA ILE A 122 -9.25 1.85 -11.70
C ILE A 122 -10.00 2.08 -13.00
N THR A 123 -9.78 1.17 -13.95
CA THR A 123 -10.53 1.12 -15.19
C THR A 123 -11.51 -0.05 -15.19
N GLU A 124 -12.80 0.24 -15.32
CA GLU A 124 -13.84 -0.76 -15.60
C GLU A 124 -14.22 -0.75 -17.09
N PHE A 125 -14.57 -1.93 -17.59
CA PHE A 125 -15.19 -2.09 -18.91
C PHE A 125 -16.66 -2.45 -18.74
N ARG A 126 -17.53 -1.67 -19.36
CA ARG A 126 -18.95 -1.97 -19.48
C ARG A 126 -19.14 -2.76 -20.76
N ILE A 127 -19.52 -4.01 -20.63
CA ILE A 127 -19.67 -4.95 -21.74
C ILE A 127 -21.14 -5.30 -21.95
N ARG A 128 -21.47 -5.67 -23.19
CA ARG A 128 -22.79 -6.20 -23.55
C ARG A 128 -22.62 -7.53 -24.26
N ASN A 129 -23.37 -8.53 -23.83
CA ASN A 129 -23.43 -9.80 -24.54
C ASN A 129 -24.17 -9.60 -25.88
N ILE A 130 -23.56 -9.99 -27.00
CA ILE A 130 -24.10 -9.69 -28.33
C ILE A 130 -25.35 -10.51 -28.68
N PHE A 131 -25.55 -11.67 -28.04
CA PHE A 131 -26.67 -12.57 -28.32
C PHE A 131 -27.88 -12.30 -27.42
N THR A 132 -27.63 -11.96 -26.16
CA THR A 132 -28.68 -11.76 -25.14
C THR A 132 -28.96 -10.29 -24.85
N GLY A 133 -28.08 -9.38 -25.28
CA GLY A 133 -28.16 -7.94 -24.95
C GLY A 133 -27.86 -7.60 -23.49
N LYS A 134 -27.59 -8.59 -22.63
CA LYS A 134 -27.32 -8.38 -21.20
C LYS A 134 -26.04 -7.56 -21.00
N ARG A 135 -26.13 -6.54 -20.12
CA ARG A 135 -25.01 -5.66 -19.78
C ARG A 135 -24.35 -6.11 -18.48
N ASN A 136 -23.03 -6.11 -18.45
CA ASN A 136 -22.23 -6.38 -17.26
C ASN A 136 -21.12 -5.34 -17.13
N ILE A 137 -20.59 -5.19 -15.92
CA ILE A 137 -19.40 -4.41 -15.62
C ILE A 137 -18.32 -5.43 -15.24
N VAL A 138 -17.16 -5.33 -15.87
CA VAL A 138 -16.00 -6.18 -15.56
C VAL A 138 -14.80 -5.32 -15.22
N LEU A 139 -14.14 -5.68 -14.13
CA LEU A 139 -12.86 -5.15 -13.70
C LEU A 139 -11.75 -6.07 -14.23
N TYR A 140 -10.58 -5.53 -14.55
CA TYR A 140 -9.37 -6.32 -14.84
C TYR A 140 -9.53 -7.35 -15.96
N SER A 141 -9.86 -6.87 -17.16
CA SER A 141 -10.34 -7.78 -18.18
C SER A 141 -9.22 -8.40 -19.01
N PHE A 142 -8.42 -9.30 -18.41
CA PHE A 142 -7.91 -10.41 -19.21
C PHE A 142 -9.13 -11.14 -19.80
N ASP A 143 -10.17 -11.41 -19.01
CA ASP A 143 -11.40 -12.05 -19.50
C ASP A 143 -12.12 -11.29 -20.63
N ALA A 144 -12.27 -9.96 -20.62
CA ALA A 144 -12.92 -9.27 -21.76
C ALA A 144 -12.01 -9.12 -22.99
N LEU A 145 -10.68 -9.21 -22.82
CA LEU A 145 -9.72 -9.25 -23.92
C LEU A 145 -9.60 -10.69 -24.49
N SER A 146 -9.65 -11.71 -23.63
CA SER A 146 -9.49 -13.15 -23.91
C SER A 146 -10.78 -13.84 -24.35
N LEU A 147 -11.95 -13.45 -23.81
CA LEU A 147 -13.26 -13.95 -24.25
C LEU A 147 -13.62 -13.50 -25.66
N GLY A 148 -12.86 -12.56 -26.21
CA GLY A 148 -12.96 -12.15 -27.59
C GLY A 148 -14.30 -11.51 -27.92
N THR A 149 -14.25 -10.76 -28.99
CA THR A 149 -15.36 -10.10 -29.69
C THR A 149 -16.50 -11.03 -30.14
N LYS A 150 -16.47 -12.32 -29.80
CA LYS A 150 -17.47 -13.32 -30.21
C LYS A 150 -18.74 -13.33 -29.38
N TRP A 151 -18.66 -13.04 -28.08
CA TRP A 151 -19.82 -13.11 -27.18
C TRP A 151 -20.16 -11.79 -26.53
N TYR A 152 -19.18 -10.89 -26.42
CA TYR A 152 -19.32 -9.61 -25.76
C TYR A 152 -18.70 -8.50 -26.61
N GLU A 153 -19.35 -7.34 -26.61
CA GLU A 153 -18.81 -6.08 -27.10
C GLU A 153 -18.51 -5.15 -25.92
N ILE A 154 -17.44 -4.35 -26.05
CA ILE A 154 -17.13 -3.29 -25.10
C ILE A 154 -17.97 -2.07 -25.47
N VAL A 155 -18.93 -1.73 -24.61
CA VAL A 155 -19.80 -0.57 -24.78
C VAL A 155 -19.09 0.71 -24.34
N ARG A 156 -18.35 0.64 -23.23
CA ARG A 156 -17.66 1.81 -22.66
C ARG A 156 -16.52 1.41 -21.74
N LYS A 157 -15.43 2.16 -21.81
CA LYS A 157 -14.36 2.18 -20.81
C LYS A 157 -14.59 3.35 -19.84
N VAL A 158 -14.52 3.10 -18.54
CA VAL A 158 -14.66 4.14 -17.50
C VAL A 158 -13.48 4.06 -16.56
N THR A 159 -12.80 5.19 -16.35
CA THR A 159 -11.69 5.30 -15.40
C THR A 159 -12.09 6.26 -14.29
N TYR A 160 -11.94 5.84 -13.03
CA TYR A 160 -12.39 6.59 -11.87
C TYR A 160 -11.55 6.28 -10.62
N TYR A 161 -11.63 7.18 -9.64
CA TYR A 161 -11.05 6.97 -8.31
C TYR A 161 -11.94 6.03 -7.50
N PRO A 162 -11.44 4.87 -7.04
CA PRO A 162 -12.29 3.78 -6.57
C PRO A 162 -12.68 3.85 -5.09
N TYR A 163 -12.09 4.78 -4.33
CA TYR A 163 -12.33 4.88 -2.90
C TYR A 163 -13.34 5.99 -2.57
N SER A 164 -14.12 5.77 -1.53
CA SER A 164 -15.03 6.75 -0.95
C SER A 164 -14.81 6.77 0.56
N PHE A 165 -14.57 7.96 1.11
CA PHE A 165 -14.38 8.15 2.54
C PHE A 165 -15.58 8.87 3.15
N PRO A 166 -15.95 8.57 4.40
CA PRO A 166 -17.07 9.23 5.08
C PRO A 166 -16.91 10.75 5.22
N SER A 167 -15.65 11.22 5.25
CA SER A 167 -15.29 12.61 5.47
C SER A 167 -14.07 12.98 4.62
N ASN A 168 -13.97 14.25 4.23
CA ASN A 168 -12.77 14.82 3.59
C ASN A 168 -11.68 15.18 4.61
N VAL A 169 -11.90 14.83 5.88
CA VAL A 169 -11.02 15.07 7.01
C VAL A 169 -10.96 13.80 7.84
N ALA A 170 -9.76 13.36 8.15
CA ALA A 170 -9.48 12.23 9.02
C ALA A 170 -8.41 12.62 10.06
N ALA A 171 -8.16 11.76 11.04
CA ALA A 171 -7.08 11.98 12.00
C ALA A 171 -6.45 10.69 12.48
N TYR A 172 -5.14 10.70 12.73
CA TYR A 172 -4.48 9.64 13.47
C TYR A 172 -4.64 9.85 14.97
N LEU A 173 -4.94 8.78 15.71
CA LEU A 173 -5.03 8.80 17.16
C LEU A 173 -3.63 8.65 17.77
N LEU A 174 -3.13 9.69 18.43
CA LEU A 174 -1.77 9.72 18.97
C LEU A 174 -1.75 9.24 20.43
N PRO A 175 -0.99 8.19 20.75
CA PRO A 175 -0.70 7.82 22.13
C PRO A 175 0.01 8.96 22.86
N ASN A 176 -0.30 9.15 24.14
CA ASN A 176 0.29 10.22 24.94
C ASN A 176 1.80 10.04 25.18
N ASP A 177 2.28 8.80 25.11
CA ASP A 177 3.66 8.38 25.33
C ASP A 177 4.42 8.15 24.01
N LEU A 178 3.86 8.52 22.85
CA LEU A 178 4.51 8.37 21.55
C LEU A 178 5.82 9.19 21.51
N GLN A 179 6.95 8.52 21.26
CA GLN A 179 8.27 9.15 21.26
C GLN A 179 8.72 9.56 19.85
N VAL A 180 9.46 10.66 19.76
CA VAL A 180 10.13 11.04 18.49
C VAL A 180 11.12 9.95 18.10
N GLY A 181 11.09 9.54 16.83
CA GLY A 181 11.86 8.41 16.30
C GLY A 181 11.17 7.05 16.49
N GLU A 182 10.01 6.99 17.16
CA GLU A 182 9.27 5.74 17.32
C GLU A 182 8.71 5.28 15.98
N ARG A 183 9.02 4.02 15.62
CA ARG A 183 8.46 3.36 14.45
C ARG A 183 7.17 2.64 14.81
N VAL A 184 6.13 2.88 14.01
CA VAL A 184 4.77 2.40 14.25
C VAL A 184 4.16 1.85 12.96
N ILE A 185 3.04 1.14 13.09
CA ILE A 185 2.16 0.81 11.97
C ILE A 185 0.99 1.80 11.96
N LEU A 186 0.80 2.48 10.84
CA LEU A 186 -0.43 3.20 10.55
C LEU A 186 -1.43 2.19 9.95
N GLU A 187 -2.49 1.85 10.68
CA GLU A 187 -3.42 0.78 10.27
C GLU A 187 -4.22 1.14 9.01
N ASP A 188 -4.49 2.42 8.80
CA ASP A 188 -5.27 2.94 7.69
C ASP A 188 -4.74 4.33 7.28
N LEU A 189 -4.02 4.42 6.16
CA LEU A 189 -3.38 5.66 5.73
C LEU A 189 -4.37 6.74 5.32
N ILE A 190 -4.23 7.94 5.88
CA ILE A 190 -5.03 9.10 5.46
C ILE A 190 -4.54 9.60 4.10
N GLU A 191 -3.22 9.63 3.92
CA GLU A 191 -2.54 10.00 2.70
C GLU A 191 -2.90 9.02 1.57
N ASP A 192 -3.09 9.58 0.37
CA ASP A 192 -3.51 8.79 -0.79
C ASP A 192 -2.29 8.43 -1.65
N ILE A 193 -1.45 7.57 -1.07
CA ILE A 193 -0.18 7.10 -1.63
C ILE A 193 -0.42 5.87 -2.50
N VAL A 194 0.27 5.75 -3.63
CA VAL A 194 0.18 4.55 -4.49
C VAL A 194 0.86 3.36 -3.79
N GLY A 195 0.11 2.28 -3.57
CA GLY A 195 0.64 1.03 -2.99
C GLY A 195 0.93 -0.04 -4.05
N GLU A 196 0.10 -0.10 -5.10
CA GLU A 196 0.25 -1.04 -6.20
C GLU A 196 -0.21 -0.40 -7.50
N SER A 197 0.51 -0.66 -8.59
CA SER A 197 0.17 -0.18 -9.92
C SER A 197 0.40 -1.28 -10.94
N HIS A 198 -0.60 -1.51 -11.78
CA HIS A 198 -0.50 -2.42 -12.91
C HIS A 198 -1.31 -1.89 -14.10
N ALA A 199 -1.31 -2.61 -15.22
CA ALA A 199 -1.85 -2.14 -16.51
C ALA A 199 -3.32 -1.69 -16.49
N TRP A 200 -4.08 -2.05 -15.46
CA TRP A 200 -5.53 -1.87 -15.41
C TRP A 200 -6.01 -1.07 -14.19
N GLY A 201 -5.11 -0.78 -13.26
CA GLY A 201 -5.46 -0.07 -12.04
C GLY A 201 -4.25 0.32 -11.22
N THR A 202 -4.40 1.43 -10.53
CA THR A 202 -3.51 1.90 -9.48
C THR A 202 -4.32 1.96 -8.20
N TYR A 203 -3.83 1.34 -7.15
CA TYR A 203 -4.47 1.25 -5.84
C TYR A 203 -3.67 2.01 -4.79
N ARG A 204 -4.39 2.43 -3.75
CA ARG A 204 -3.78 3.12 -2.62
C ARG A 204 -3.04 2.13 -1.72
N LEU A 205 -2.01 2.61 -1.04
CA LEU A 205 -1.38 1.93 0.07
C LEU A 205 -2.31 2.06 1.28
N ASP A 206 -2.85 0.94 1.76
CA ASP A 206 -3.84 0.97 2.85
C ASP A 206 -3.19 1.14 4.22
N SER A 207 -2.00 0.57 4.44
CA SER A 207 -1.26 0.62 5.70
C SER A 207 0.22 0.80 5.40
N ALA A 208 0.97 1.42 6.32
CA ALA A 208 2.43 1.55 6.21
C ALA A 208 3.09 1.54 7.58
N GLU A 209 4.37 1.13 7.61
CA GLU A 209 5.26 1.57 8.68
C GLU A 209 5.49 3.08 8.54
N ALA A 210 5.60 3.75 9.67
CA ALA A 210 5.99 5.15 9.69
C ALA A 210 6.81 5.47 10.93
N VAL A 211 7.61 6.54 10.85
CA VAL A 211 8.37 7.06 11.97
C VAL A 211 7.75 8.38 12.43
N TRP A 212 7.47 8.52 13.72
CA TRP A 212 6.99 9.77 14.29
C TRP A 212 8.14 10.76 14.46
N ASN A 213 8.09 11.93 13.79
CA ASN A 213 9.16 12.92 13.90
C ASN A 213 8.88 14.05 14.93
N GLY A 214 7.75 13.97 15.64
CA GLY A 214 7.31 15.00 16.59
C GLY A 214 6.21 15.91 16.06
N GLU A 215 6.01 15.94 14.74
CA GLU A 215 4.99 16.78 14.08
C GLU A 215 4.10 15.95 13.15
N LYS A 216 4.70 15.06 12.36
CA LYS A 216 4.02 14.19 11.40
C LYS A 216 4.64 12.79 11.36
N PHE A 217 3.94 11.89 10.68
CA PHE A 217 4.47 10.58 10.36
C PHE A 217 5.26 10.65 9.06
N GLU A 218 6.50 10.16 9.09
CA GLU A 218 7.31 9.90 7.91
C GLU A 218 7.01 8.48 7.45
N ILE A 219 6.25 8.37 6.36
CA ILE A 219 5.67 7.11 5.86
C ILE A 219 6.71 6.36 5.02
N ASP A 220 6.93 5.10 5.36
CA ASP A 220 7.74 4.20 4.54
C ASP A 220 6.87 3.61 3.42
N CYS A 221 6.95 4.23 2.25
CA CYS A 221 6.19 3.86 1.05
C CYS A 221 6.53 2.46 0.49
N ASN A 222 7.57 1.80 1.01
CA ASN A 222 7.99 0.44 0.62
C ASN A 222 7.63 -0.64 1.66
N SER A 223 6.98 -0.27 2.78
CA SER A 223 6.66 -1.15 3.92
C SER A 223 5.98 -2.46 3.55
N TYR A 224 5.18 -2.44 2.48
CA TYR A 224 4.39 -3.57 2.01
C TYR A 224 4.52 -3.74 0.48
N LYS A 225 5.76 -3.86 -0.03
CA LYS A 225 5.96 -4.32 -1.41
C LYS A 225 5.36 -5.71 -1.59
N VAL A 226 4.18 -5.80 -2.22
CA VAL A 226 3.67 -7.04 -2.79
C VAL A 226 4.45 -7.29 -4.08
N ARG A 227 5.16 -8.41 -4.17
CA ARG A 227 5.68 -8.89 -5.45
C ARG A 227 4.48 -9.23 -6.32
N ILE A 228 4.31 -8.50 -7.44
CA ILE A 228 3.47 -8.95 -8.54
C ILE A 228 4.20 -10.16 -9.16
N THR A 229 3.89 -11.37 -8.69
CA THR A 229 4.16 -12.57 -9.48
C THR A 229 3.18 -12.59 -10.64
N PHE A 230 3.64 -12.20 -11.82
CA PHE A 230 3.01 -12.67 -13.05
C PHE A 230 3.22 -14.19 -13.10
N GLY A 231 2.14 -14.93 -12.90
CA GLY A 231 2.11 -16.37 -13.17
C GLY A 231 2.23 -16.66 -14.66
#